data_AF-A0A6G2FTV4-F1
#
_entry.id   AF-A0A6G2FTV4-F1
#
_cell.length_a   1.000
_cell.length_b   1.000
_cell.length_c   1.000
_cell.angle_alpha   90.00
_cell.angle_beta   90.00
_cell.angle_gamma   90.00
#
_symmetry.space_group_name_H-M   'P 1'
#
loop_
_entity.id
_entity.type
_entity.pdbx_description
1 polymer ?
#
loop_
_entity_poly.entity_id
_entity_poly.type
_entity_poly.pdbx_seq_one_letter_code
_entity_poly.pdbx_strand_id
1 'polypeptide(L)'
;MADIIHEDEEWPEVHNLRLRNWVIRKLQTVIDFERDASDSAKEIDTDLFRRVLTEGPEPSLEFLGELIELDGGYYSPGPTRAVMSSASAPVLVSGLPTRSFTGDFTIEIRGTSRHILNTSRPAIEAADIGTQSIESYVDIEDTQSFDLDWLESFFDGQFDATVQPERHWNGFDRSTSYRLQWTDEEQDVRTFGKFYALFQDFGENRGARYWLRRKPVEENPTSEFAEVPRRILKYVCLILDDLDGNTREVIFEQADEGLVVKADFQPPRPVFRWMAAIGGLYDPASGYLRWIITPDNKAATKQLFNKLPVRITDNT
;
A
#
# COMPACT_ATOMS: atom_id res chain seq x y z
N MET A 1 -28.43 -16.57 47.34
CA MET A 1 -27.85 -17.84 46.87
C MET A 1 -27.63 -17.66 45.39
N ALA A 2 -26.36 -17.73 45.00
CA ALA A 2 -25.91 -17.62 43.62
C ALA A 2 -26.28 -18.91 42.90
N ASP A 3 -26.98 -18.79 41.78
CA ASP A 3 -26.89 -19.81 40.74
C ASP A 3 -25.78 -19.37 39.79
N ILE A 4 -24.73 -20.18 39.84
CA ILE A 4 -23.56 -20.14 38.99
C ILE A 4 -24.05 -20.47 37.58
N ILE A 5 -23.95 -19.49 36.68
CA ILE A 5 -24.05 -19.74 35.24
C ILE A 5 -22.82 -20.58 34.89
N HIS A 6 -23.05 -21.84 34.52
CA HIS A 6 -22.03 -22.71 33.98
C HIS A 6 -21.51 -22.11 32.66
N GLU A 7 -20.19 -21.83 32.65
CA GLU A 7 -19.39 -21.68 31.43
C GLU A 7 -19.60 -22.91 30.55
N ASP A 8 -20.25 -22.75 29.40
CA ASP A 8 -20.12 -23.57 28.18
C ASP A 8 -20.94 -22.91 27.04
N GLU A 9 -20.90 -21.57 26.92
CA GLU A 9 -21.31 -20.92 25.68
C GLU A 9 -20.12 -20.96 24.71
N GLU A 10 -20.09 -21.98 23.86
CA GLU A 10 -19.38 -21.97 22.58
C GLU A 10 -19.83 -20.72 21.77
N TRP A 11 -19.21 -19.58 22.04
CA TRP A 11 -19.27 -18.43 21.15
C TRP A 11 -18.61 -18.82 19.82
N PRO A 12 -19.24 -18.55 18.67
CA PRO A 12 -19.53 -19.63 17.74
C PRO A 12 -18.43 -19.78 16.68
N GLU A 13 -17.88 -20.99 16.53
CA GLU A 13 -17.11 -21.46 15.36
C GLU A 13 -17.77 -21.06 14.02
N VAL A 14 -19.09 -20.92 14.02
CA VAL A 14 -19.92 -20.52 12.87
C VAL A 14 -19.65 -19.08 12.39
N HIS A 15 -19.19 -18.16 13.26
CA HIS A 15 -18.85 -16.79 12.86
C HIS A 15 -17.46 -16.73 12.19
N ASN A 16 -16.50 -17.50 12.71
CA ASN A 16 -15.14 -17.61 12.18
C ASN A 16 -15.08 -18.29 10.81
N LEU A 17 -15.85 -19.36 10.60
CA LEU A 17 -15.98 -19.98 9.28
C LEU A 17 -16.61 -19.04 8.26
N ARG A 18 -17.49 -18.12 8.67
CA ARG A 18 -18.10 -17.15 7.75
C ARG A 18 -17.16 -16.03 7.35
N LEU A 19 -16.32 -15.54 8.26
CA LEU A 19 -15.30 -14.54 7.93
C LEU A 19 -14.22 -15.14 7.02
N ARG A 20 -13.72 -16.34 7.36
CA ARG A 20 -12.79 -17.11 6.52
C ARG A 20 -13.38 -17.41 5.15
N ASN A 21 -14.64 -17.86 5.06
CA ASN A 21 -15.32 -18.10 3.78
C ASN A 21 -15.65 -16.82 3.01
N TRP A 22 -15.90 -15.69 3.70
CA TRP A 22 -16.15 -14.40 3.06
C TRP A 22 -14.86 -13.84 2.44
N VAL A 23 -13.74 -13.91 3.17
CA VAL A 23 -12.39 -13.57 2.68
C VAL A 23 -12.00 -14.52 1.55
N ILE A 24 -12.13 -15.84 1.71
CA ILE A 24 -11.86 -16.83 0.64
C ILE A 24 -12.75 -16.59 -0.59
N ARG A 25 -14.04 -16.27 -0.45
CA ARG A 25 -14.90 -15.97 -1.61
C ARG A 25 -14.56 -14.65 -2.30
N LYS A 26 -14.10 -13.65 -1.54
CA LYS A 26 -13.62 -12.38 -2.11
C LYS A 26 -12.27 -12.53 -2.80
N LEU A 27 -11.43 -13.44 -2.29
CA LEU A 27 -10.10 -13.74 -2.82
C LEU A 27 -10.09 -14.92 -3.80
N GLN A 28 -11.20 -15.63 -4.01
CA GLN A 28 -11.28 -16.79 -4.92
C GLN A 28 -10.82 -16.44 -6.34
N THR A 29 -11.16 -15.24 -6.81
CA THR A 29 -10.70 -14.70 -8.10
C THR A 29 -9.20 -14.37 -8.16
N VAL A 30 -8.53 -14.24 -7.01
CA VAL A 30 -7.08 -14.03 -6.89
C VAL A 30 -6.36 -15.38 -6.68
N ILE A 31 -6.98 -16.30 -5.93
CA ILE A 31 -6.44 -17.60 -5.53
C ILE A 31 -6.50 -18.63 -6.67
N ASP A 32 -7.44 -18.50 -7.61
CA ASP A 32 -7.52 -19.37 -8.80
C ASP A 32 -6.28 -19.27 -9.72
N PHE A 33 -5.36 -18.33 -9.48
CA PHE A 33 -4.09 -18.21 -10.22
C PHE A 33 -2.99 -19.17 -9.74
N GLU A 34 -3.07 -19.71 -8.52
CA GLU A 34 -2.00 -20.55 -7.92
C GLU A 34 -2.43 -22.00 -7.69
N ARG A 35 -3.65 -22.35 -8.08
CA ARG A 35 -4.26 -23.64 -7.82
C ARG A 35 -3.96 -24.64 -8.94
N ASP A 36 -2.68 -24.91 -9.19
CA ASP A 36 -2.28 -26.09 -9.95
C ASP A 36 -1.08 -26.79 -9.30
N ALA A 37 -1.20 -28.13 -9.26
CA ALA A 37 -0.24 -29.14 -8.82
C ALA A 37 -0.01 -29.34 -7.30
N SER A 38 -0.81 -30.27 -6.75
CA SER A 38 -0.41 -31.34 -5.81
C SER A 38 0.72 -31.09 -4.80
N ASP A 39 0.36 -30.80 -3.53
CA ASP A 39 0.78 -31.57 -2.33
C ASP A 39 0.40 -30.80 -1.04
N SER A 40 0.11 -31.50 0.06
CA SER A 40 -0.03 -30.94 1.43
C SER A 40 -0.98 -29.73 1.62
N ALA A 41 -2.27 -29.93 1.35
CA ALA A 41 -3.32 -28.90 1.30
C ALA A 41 -3.72 -28.20 2.63
N LYS A 42 -2.93 -28.24 3.71
CA LYS A 42 -3.23 -27.53 4.98
C LYS A 42 -2.14 -26.55 5.43
N GLU A 43 -0.87 -26.90 5.29
CA GLU A 43 0.23 -25.96 5.59
C GLU A 43 0.37 -24.89 4.49
N ILE A 44 0.22 -25.28 3.22
CA ILE A 44 0.22 -24.33 2.09
C ILE A 44 -0.92 -23.32 2.22
N ASP A 45 -2.10 -23.74 2.71
CA ASP A 45 -3.27 -22.86 2.83
C ASP A 45 -3.07 -21.77 3.90
N THR A 46 -2.32 -22.05 4.97
CA THR A 46 -2.07 -21.09 6.06
C THR A 46 -0.98 -20.09 5.66
N ASP A 47 0.11 -20.56 5.05
CA ASP A 47 1.17 -19.69 4.53
C ASP A 47 0.69 -18.87 3.34
N LEU A 48 -0.12 -19.42 2.44
CA LEU A 48 -0.74 -18.69 1.33
C LEU A 48 -1.75 -17.66 1.83
N PHE A 49 -2.60 -18.02 2.80
CA PHE A 49 -3.54 -17.08 3.41
C PHE A 49 -2.80 -15.91 4.07
N ARG A 50 -1.75 -16.19 4.86
CA ARG A 50 -0.87 -15.15 5.41
C ARG A 50 -0.24 -14.32 4.31
N ARG A 51 0.34 -14.95 3.27
CA ARG A 51 0.94 -14.23 2.14
C ARG A 51 -0.07 -13.37 1.39
N VAL A 52 -1.31 -13.80 1.20
CA VAL A 52 -2.34 -12.95 0.58
C VAL A 52 -2.77 -11.83 1.53
N LEU A 53 -2.84 -12.12 2.83
CA LEU A 53 -3.12 -11.16 3.89
C LEU A 53 -1.97 -10.23 4.22
N THR A 54 -0.73 -10.45 3.79
CA THR A 54 0.44 -9.59 4.11
C THR A 54 1.17 -9.09 2.87
N GLU A 55 1.16 -9.87 1.79
CA GLU A 55 1.93 -9.70 0.54
C GLU A 55 1.07 -9.73 -0.73
N GLY A 56 -0.25 -9.96 -0.60
CA GLY A 56 -1.20 -10.10 -1.71
C GLY A 56 -1.28 -8.87 -2.62
N PRO A 57 -1.98 -8.98 -3.77
CA PRO A 57 -2.19 -7.85 -4.69
C PRO A 57 -3.07 -6.73 -4.10
N GLU A 58 -3.84 -7.04 -3.05
CA GLU A 58 -4.71 -6.15 -2.27
C GLU A 58 -4.15 -5.96 -0.84
N PRO A 59 -4.54 -4.92 -0.07
CA PRO A 59 -3.88 -4.60 1.21
C PRO A 59 -4.06 -5.67 2.28
N SER A 60 -3.09 -5.73 3.18
CA SER A 60 -3.06 -6.67 4.28
C SER A 60 -4.11 -6.35 5.34
N LEU A 61 -5.15 -7.18 5.46
CA LEU A 61 -6.26 -6.93 6.40
C LEU A 61 -5.78 -6.79 7.87
N GLU A 62 -4.65 -7.41 8.22
CA GLU A 62 -3.97 -7.31 9.52
C GLU A 62 -3.49 -5.88 9.86
N PHE A 63 -3.05 -5.13 8.86
CA PHE A 63 -2.43 -3.82 9.10
C PHE A 63 -3.46 -2.69 9.21
N LEU A 64 -4.66 -2.88 8.65
CA LEU A 64 -5.68 -1.83 8.55
C LEU A 64 -6.34 -1.47 9.89
N GLY A 65 -6.04 -2.22 10.95
CA GLY A 65 -6.92 -2.30 12.12
C GLY A 65 -8.30 -2.85 11.77
N GLU A 66 -8.45 -3.48 10.59
CA GLU A 66 -9.65 -4.21 10.20
C GLU A 66 -9.60 -5.64 10.72
N LEU A 67 -8.40 -6.23 10.86
CA LEU A 67 -8.14 -7.47 11.57
C LEU A 67 -6.98 -7.31 12.57
N ILE A 68 -7.04 -8.02 13.68
CA ILE A 68 -6.00 -8.15 14.71
C ILE A 68 -5.58 -9.61 14.72
N GLU A 69 -4.30 -9.91 14.52
CA GLU A 69 -3.77 -11.27 14.71
C GLU A 69 -3.78 -11.61 16.21
N LEU A 70 -4.30 -12.80 16.52
CA LEU A 70 -4.37 -13.39 17.85
C LEU A 70 -3.43 -14.61 17.90
N ASP A 71 -3.05 -15.02 19.12
CA ASP A 71 -2.21 -16.19 19.35
C ASP A 71 -2.75 -17.44 18.62
N GLY A 72 -1.87 -18.19 17.95
CA GLY A 72 -2.23 -19.41 17.22
C GLY A 72 -2.69 -19.20 15.78
N GLY A 73 -2.51 -18.00 15.20
CA GLY A 73 -2.86 -17.70 13.80
C GLY A 73 -4.34 -17.39 13.58
N TYR A 74 -5.04 -16.93 14.63
CA TYR A 74 -6.43 -16.48 14.56
C TYR A 74 -6.50 -14.98 14.30
N TYR A 75 -7.68 -14.50 13.88
CA TYR A 75 -7.91 -13.08 13.58
C TYR A 75 -9.23 -12.59 14.17
N SER A 76 -9.22 -11.42 14.79
CA SER A 76 -10.44 -10.70 15.22
C SER A 76 -10.64 -9.46 14.36
N PRO A 77 -11.88 -9.01 14.06
CA PRO A 77 -12.08 -7.67 13.53
C PRO A 77 -11.48 -6.63 14.49
N GLY A 78 -10.75 -5.66 13.95
CA GLY A 78 -10.23 -4.57 14.76
C GLY A 78 -11.29 -3.49 15.06
N PRO A 79 -11.06 -2.67 16.10
CA PRO A 79 -12.00 -1.66 16.53
C PRO A 79 -12.20 -0.58 15.46
N THR A 80 -13.41 0.00 15.41
CA THR A 80 -13.68 1.14 14.53
C THR A 80 -12.75 2.31 14.85
N ARG A 81 -12.10 2.86 13.83
CA ARG A 81 -11.27 4.06 13.89
C ARG A 81 -11.70 5.07 12.85
N ALA A 82 -11.32 6.33 13.06
CA ALA A 82 -11.53 7.41 12.11
C ALA A 82 -10.19 7.98 11.63
N VAL A 83 -10.07 8.17 10.32
CA VAL A 83 -8.99 8.93 9.69
C VAL A 83 -9.57 10.28 9.30
N MET A 84 -9.01 11.36 9.83
CA MET A 84 -9.46 12.71 9.47
C MET A 84 -8.93 13.06 8.08
N SER A 85 -9.76 12.97 7.03
CA SER A 85 -9.35 13.40 5.68
C SER A 85 -9.44 14.92 5.50
N SER A 86 -10.27 15.57 6.31
CA SER A 86 -10.36 17.02 6.50
C SER A 86 -10.70 17.36 7.95
N ALA A 87 -10.89 18.64 8.26
CA ALA A 87 -11.33 19.08 9.59
C ALA A 87 -12.75 18.59 9.96
N SER A 88 -13.57 18.24 8.97
CA SER A 88 -15.00 17.97 9.14
C SER A 88 -15.52 16.73 8.40
N ALA A 89 -14.65 15.95 7.76
CA ALA A 89 -15.03 14.73 7.04
C ALA A 89 -14.14 13.53 7.44
N PRO A 90 -14.39 12.89 8.58
CA PRO A 90 -13.69 11.67 8.96
C PRO A 90 -14.10 10.48 8.07
N VAL A 91 -13.09 9.72 7.65
CA VAL A 91 -13.23 8.41 7.00
C VAL A 91 -13.20 7.34 8.08
N LEU A 92 -14.26 6.53 8.16
CA LEU A 92 -14.32 5.39 9.08
C LEU A 92 -13.60 4.18 8.49
N VAL A 93 -12.79 3.56 9.33
CA VAL A 93 -12.11 2.28 9.10
C VAL A 93 -12.67 1.32 10.14
N SER A 94 -13.42 0.30 9.70
CA SER A 94 -14.09 -0.61 10.62
C SER A 94 -14.18 -2.01 10.04
N GLY A 95 -13.70 -3.01 10.79
CA GLY A 95 -13.95 -4.42 10.53
C GLY A 95 -15.36 -4.88 10.93
N LEU A 96 -16.15 -4.04 11.63
CA LEU A 96 -17.49 -4.39 12.10
C LEU A 96 -18.59 -3.67 11.30
N PRO A 97 -19.50 -4.40 10.64
CA PRO A 97 -20.72 -3.81 10.11
C PRO A 97 -21.72 -3.63 11.25
N THR A 98 -21.78 -2.46 11.88
CA THR A 98 -22.81 -2.24 12.91
C THR A 98 -23.55 -0.92 12.71
N ARG A 99 -24.87 -1.01 12.56
CA ARG A 99 -25.81 0.11 12.52
C ARG A 99 -25.89 0.89 13.84
N SER A 100 -25.34 0.34 14.93
CA SER A 100 -25.46 0.89 16.28
C SER A 100 -24.61 2.14 16.54
N PHE A 101 -23.49 2.35 15.83
CA PHE A 101 -22.64 3.53 16.01
C PHE A 101 -22.99 4.71 15.08
N THR A 102 -23.87 4.48 14.09
CA THR A 102 -24.16 5.47 13.03
C THR A 102 -25.41 6.30 13.30
N GLY A 103 -26.10 6.08 14.42
CA GLY A 103 -27.39 6.71 14.71
C GLY A 103 -27.31 8.23 14.87
N ASP A 104 -26.19 8.73 15.40
CA ASP A 104 -25.98 10.15 15.69
C ASP A 104 -25.22 10.88 14.59
N PHE A 105 -24.81 10.17 13.54
CA PHE A 105 -23.95 10.68 12.48
C PHE A 105 -24.61 10.59 11.12
N THR A 106 -24.50 11.65 10.33
CA THR A 106 -24.83 11.58 8.91
C THR A 106 -23.70 10.87 8.18
N ILE A 107 -24.00 9.70 7.61
CA ILE A 107 -23.00 8.88 6.92
C ILE A 107 -23.27 8.84 5.43
N GLU A 108 -22.21 9.04 4.66
CA GLU A 108 -22.17 8.85 3.22
C GLU A 108 -21.20 7.71 2.90
N ILE A 109 -21.50 6.90 1.89
CA ILE A 109 -20.55 5.90 1.38
C ILE A 109 -19.86 6.53 0.18
N ARG A 110 -18.54 6.71 0.26
CA ARG A 110 -17.70 7.22 -0.84
C ARG A 110 -16.60 6.19 -1.15
N GLY A 111 -16.62 5.64 -2.36
CA GLY A 111 -15.73 4.54 -2.73
C GLY A 111 -15.98 3.30 -1.87
N THR A 112 -14.94 2.82 -1.18
CA THR A 112 -15.01 1.64 -0.30
C THR A 112 -15.30 1.98 1.16
N SER A 113 -15.29 3.26 1.53
CA SER A 113 -15.30 3.69 2.94
C SER A 113 -16.56 4.48 3.30
N ARG A 114 -16.87 4.49 4.59
CA ARG A 114 -17.94 5.31 5.17
C ARG A 114 -17.35 6.64 5.61
N HIS A 115 -17.97 7.73 5.22
CA HIS A 115 -17.60 9.10 5.58
C HIS A 115 -18.64 9.63 6.54
N ILE A 116 -18.21 10.13 7.69
CA ILE A 116 -19.09 10.90 8.55
C ILE A 116 -19.04 12.36 8.06
N LEU A 117 -20.19 12.92 7.73
CA LEU A 117 -20.29 14.28 7.21
C LEU A 117 -20.32 15.31 8.34
N ASN A 118 -19.72 16.47 8.10
CA ASN A 118 -19.78 17.66 8.96
C ASN A 118 -19.43 17.39 10.43
N THR A 119 -18.49 16.49 10.68
CA THR A 119 -18.16 16.03 12.03
C THR A 119 -16.70 16.29 12.34
N SER A 120 -16.45 16.96 13.46
CA SER A 120 -15.12 17.32 13.92
C SER A 120 -14.47 16.17 14.69
N ARG A 121 -13.13 16.20 14.81
CA ARG A 121 -12.36 15.26 15.64
C ARG A 121 -12.90 15.16 17.08
N PRO A 122 -13.19 16.27 17.81
CA PRO A 122 -13.77 16.17 19.15
C PRO A 122 -15.11 15.44 19.21
N ALA A 123 -15.95 15.55 18.17
CA ALA A 123 -17.24 14.85 18.13
C ALA A 123 -17.07 13.33 17.88
N ILE A 124 -16.06 12.95 17.10
CA ILE A 124 -15.65 11.54 16.91
C ILE A 124 -15.12 10.95 18.22
N GLU A 125 -14.23 11.68 18.90
CA GLU A 125 -13.65 11.25 20.18
C GLU A 125 -14.70 11.17 21.29
N ALA A 126 -15.68 12.09 21.31
CA ALA A 126 -16.82 12.04 22.25
C ALA A 126 -17.77 10.85 22.00
N ALA A 127 -17.73 10.25 20.82
CA ALA A 127 -18.46 9.03 20.48
C ALA A 127 -17.61 7.76 20.70
N ASP A 128 -16.50 7.88 21.42
CA ASP A 128 -15.53 6.80 21.71
C ASP A 128 -14.95 6.13 20.45
N ILE A 129 -14.90 6.87 19.33
CA ILE A 129 -14.25 6.39 18.10
C ILE A 129 -12.78 6.85 18.13
N GLY A 130 -11.87 5.88 18.18
CA GLY A 130 -10.43 6.17 18.14
C GLY A 130 -10.03 6.85 16.83
N THR A 131 -9.09 7.79 16.88
CA THR A 131 -8.55 8.44 15.68
C THR A 131 -7.18 7.88 15.31
N GLN A 132 -6.85 7.91 14.01
CA GLN A 132 -5.53 7.50 13.50
C GLN A 132 -5.04 8.49 12.43
N SER A 133 -3.72 8.60 12.25
CA SER A 133 -3.12 9.41 11.18
C SER A 133 -3.36 8.77 9.82
N ILE A 134 -3.17 9.56 8.76
CA ILE A 134 -3.29 9.06 7.37
C ILE A 134 -2.13 8.10 7.09
N GLU A 135 -0.93 8.46 7.52
CA GLU A 135 0.30 7.67 7.50
C GLU A 135 0.10 6.30 8.15
N SER A 136 -0.37 6.27 9.40
CA SER A 136 -0.68 5.02 10.10
C SER A 136 -1.78 4.23 9.38
N TYR A 137 -2.77 4.91 8.81
CA TYR A 137 -3.76 4.23 7.98
C TYR A 137 -3.11 3.56 6.78
N VAL A 138 -2.24 4.23 6.05
CA VAL A 138 -1.69 3.72 4.78
C VAL A 138 -0.37 2.93 4.88
N ASP A 139 0.12 2.67 6.08
CA ASP A 139 1.40 1.97 6.33
C ASP A 139 2.65 2.75 5.87
N ILE A 140 2.71 4.03 6.25
CA ILE A 140 3.90 4.86 6.09
C ILE A 140 4.17 5.49 7.46
N GLU A 141 5.42 5.56 7.91
CA GLU A 141 5.71 6.26 9.17
C GLU A 141 5.60 7.78 9.00
N ASP A 142 5.15 8.48 10.04
CA ASP A 142 5.00 9.94 10.02
C ASP A 142 6.31 10.67 9.67
N THR A 143 7.48 10.11 10.03
CA THR A 143 8.81 10.66 9.74
C THR A 143 9.45 10.10 8.48
N GLN A 144 8.87 9.07 7.87
CA GLN A 144 9.45 8.43 6.70
C GLN A 144 9.41 9.38 5.50
N SER A 145 10.50 9.40 4.75
CA SER A 145 10.68 10.05 3.45
C SER A 145 11.34 9.03 2.53
N PHE A 146 10.89 8.93 1.29
CA PHE A 146 11.47 8.00 0.31
C PHE A 146 12.47 8.74 -0.56
N ASP A 147 13.70 8.87 -0.07
CA ASP A 147 14.82 9.55 -0.72
C ASP A 147 16.07 8.66 -0.77
N LEU A 148 17.21 9.22 -1.15
CA LEU A 148 18.48 8.47 -1.22
C LEU A 148 18.91 7.92 0.14
N ASP A 149 18.70 8.66 1.23
CA ASP A 149 19.09 8.20 2.57
C ASP A 149 18.26 6.98 2.99
N TRP A 150 16.96 6.98 2.67
CA TRP A 150 16.12 5.81 2.83
C TRP A 150 16.57 4.63 1.96
N LEU A 151 16.93 4.88 0.69
CA LEU A 151 17.39 3.84 -0.23
C LEU A 151 18.67 3.16 0.27
N GLU A 152 19.63 3.95 0.74
CA GLU A 152 20.90 3.45 1.30
C GLU A 152 20.66 2.66 2.59
N SER A 153 19.81 3.17 3.49
CA SER A 153 19.44 2.47 4.73
C SER A 153 18.75 1.14 4.45
N PHE A 154 17.85 1.11 3.46
CA PHE A 154 17.21 -0.12 2.99
C PHE A 154 18.25 -1.10 2.44
N PHE A 155 19.16 -0.63 1.58
CA PHE A 155 20.17 -1.45 0.94
C PHE A 155 21.10 -2.10 1.96
N ASP A 156 21.63 -1.33 2.91
CA ASP A 156 22.54 -1.82 3.94
C ASP A 156 21.88 -2.87 4.84
N GLY A 157 20.57 -2.78 5.04
CA GLY A 157 19.79 -3.78 5.80
C GLY A 157 19.42 -5.05 5.03
N GLN A 158 19.58 -5.08 3.71
CA GLN A 158 19.16 -6.20 2.83
C GLN A 158 20.28 -6.70 1.91
N PHE A 159 21.52 -6.27 2.15
CA PHE A 159 22.65 -6.63 1.32
C PHE A 159 22.91 -8.14 1.30
N ASP A 160 23.03 -8.68 0.10
CA ASP A 160 23.41 -10.07 -0.16
C ASP A 160 24.65 -10.14 -1.08
N ALA A 161 25.78 -10.51 -0.47
CA ALA A 161 27.06 -10.66 -1.17
C ALA A 161 27.13 -11.89 -2.09
N THR A 162 26.16 -12.82 -2.01
CA THR A 162 26.17 -14.08 -2.75
C THR A 162 25.55 -13.95 -4.14
N VAL A 163 24.79 -12.88 -4.36
CA VAL A 163 24.02 -12.66 -5.58
C VAL A 163 24.90 -12.08 -6.68
N GLN A 164 24.78 -12.65 -7.87
CA GLN A 164 25.37 -12.11 -9.09
C GLN A 164 24.29 -11.97 -10.15
N PRO A 165 24.31 -10.90 -10.95
CA PRO A 165 23.30 -10.67 -11.97
C PRO A 165 23.50 -11.69 -13.09
N GLU A 166 22.41 -12.33 -13.49
CA GLU A 166 22.40 -13.27 -14.59
C GLU A 166 22.08 -12.58 -15.93
N ARG A 167 22.45 -13.21 -17.05
CA ARG A 167 22.23 -12.65 -18.40
C ARG A 167 20.77 -12.44 -18.79
N HIS A 168 19.82 -12.91 -17.97
CA HIS A 168 18.38 -12.86 -18.25
C HIS A 168 17.63 -11.82 -17.40
N TRP A 169 18.35 -11.02 -16.60
CA TRP A 169 17.76 -9.97 -15.79
C TRP A 169 17.52 -8.72 -16.64
N ASN A 170 16.29 -8.20 -16.61
CA ASN A 170 15.93 -6.99 -17.33
C ASN A 170 16.17 -5.77 -16.45
N GLY A 171 16.87 -4.76 -16.96
CA GLY A 171 17.03 -3.48 -16.27
C GLY A 171 15.73 -2.68 -16.23
N PHE A 172 15.54 -1.91 -15.16
CA PHE A 172 14.42 -0.99 -15.04
C PHE A 172 14.52 0.09 -16.13
N ASP A 173 13.53 0.11 -17.02
CA ASP A 173 13.44 1.14 -18.05
C ASP A 173 12.74 2.36 -17.48
N ARG A 174 13.52 3.43 -17.36
CA ARG A 174 13.09 4.73 -16.82
C ARG A 174 12.42 5.61 -17.88
N SER A 175 11.96 5.02 -18.98
CA SER A 175 11.20 5.75 -20.00
C SER A 175 9.94 6.43 -19.41
N THR A 176 9.48 7.49 -20.07
CA THR A 176 8.46 8.42 -19.56
C THR A 176 7.03 7.87 -19.52
N SER A 177 6.86 6.55 -19.62
CA SER A 177 5.56 5.91 -19.42
C SER A 177 5.13 6.00 -17.96
N TYR A 178 3.82 6.07 -17.70
CA TYR A 178 3.30 5.94 -16.34
C TYR A 178 3.40 4.53 -15.77
N ARG A 179 3.73 3.52 -16.61
CA ARG A 179 3.91 2.13 -16.20
C ARG A 179 5.38 1.87 -15.88
N LEU A 180 5.63 0.96 -14.94
CA LEU A 180 6.96 0.39 -14.78
C LEU A 180 7.32 -0.40 -16.04
N GLN A 181 8.47 -0.07 -16.63
CA GLN A 181 8.98 -0.75 -17.82
C GLN A 181 10.31 -1.43 -17.50
N TRP A 182 10.65 -2.41 -18.32
CA TRP A 182 11.85 -3.22 -18.18
C TRP A 182 12.44 -3.47 -19.56
N THR A 183 13.76 -3.45 -19.66
CA THR A 183 14.51 -3.61 -20.90
C THR A 183 15.66 -4.60 -20.70
N ASP A 184 16.20 -5.15 -21.78
CA ASP A 184 17.38 -6.03 -21.74
C ASP A 184 18.69 -5.26 -21.47
N GLU A 185 18.63 -3.93 -21.46
CA GLU A 185 19.74 -3.05 -21.15
C GLU A 185 19.79 -2.66 -19.65
N GLU A 186 21.00 -2.56 -19.12
CA GLU A 186 21.23 -2.00 -17.79
C GLU A 186 21.18 -0.46 -17.85
N GLN A 187 20.36 0.14 -16.99
CA GLN A 187 20.27 1.59 -16.86
C GLN A 187 20.79 2.05 -15.50
N ASP A 188 22.02 2.58 -15.49
CA ASP A 188 22.65 3.11 -14.29
C ASP A 188 22.23 4.55 -13.97
N VAL A 189 21.94 4.80 -12.70
CA VAL A 189 21.84 6.13 -12.10
C VAL A 189 23.13 6.43 -11.34
N ARG A 190 23.78 7.56 -11.60
CA ARG A 190 24.98 7.97 -10.88
C ARG A 190 24.65 9.01 -9.81
N THR A 191 24.98 8.71 -8.54
CA THR A 191 24.83 9.67 -7.44
C THR A 191 25.93 9.49 -6.39
N PHE A 192 26.45 10.59 -5.83
CA PHE A 192 27.44 10.63 -4.74
C PHE A 192 28.54 9.54 -4.76
N GLY A 193 29.16 9.30 -5.92
CA GLY A 193 30.27 8.33 -6.03
C GLY A 193 29.83 6.86 -6.13
N LYS A 194 28.54 6.60 -6.37
CA LYS A 194 27.96 5.27 -6.60
C LYS A 194 27.09 5.25 -7.86
N PHE A 195 26.91 4.06 -8.41
CA PHE A 195 25.95 3.71 -9.45
C PHE A 195 24.85 2.82 -8.85
N TYR A 196 23.61 3.09 -9.24
CA TYR A 196 22.44 2.30 -8.90
C TYR A 196 21.76 1.78 -10.15
N ALA A 197 21.39 0.50 -10.15
CA ALA A 197 20.57 -0.11 -11.18
C ALA A 197 19.55 -1.05 -10.54
N LEU A 198 18.34 -1.10 -11.09
CA LEU A 198 17.29 -2.00 -10.63
C LEU A 198 17.03 -3.04 -11.72
N PHE A 199 16.89 -4.29 -11.32
CA PHE A 199 16.68 -5.41 -12.22
C PHE A 199 15.39 -6.16 -11.89
N GLN A 200 14.77 -6.73 -12.92
CA GLN A 200 13.69 -7.70 -12.82
C GLN A 200 14.18 -9.07 -13.29
N ASP A 201 13.98 -10.06 -12.42
CA ASP A 201 14.29 -11.46 -12.64
C ASP A 201 12.99 -12.26 -12.74
N PHE A 202 12.75 -12.89 -13.90
CA PHE A 202 11.63 -13.81 -14.11
C PHE A 202 12.06 -15.23 -13.74
N GLY A 203 12.01 -15.56 -12.45
CA GLY A 203 12.23 -16.93 -12.03
C GLY A 203 11.21 -17.89 -12.69
N GLU A 204 11.66 -19.06 -13.14
CA GLU A 204 10.88 -19.99 -13.96
C GLU A 204 9.51 -20.38 -13.35
N ASN A 205 9.31 -20.26 -12.04
CA ASN A 205 8.05 -20.62 -11.35
C ASN A 205 7.71 -19.78 -10.09
N ARG A 206 8.32 -18.60 -9.88
CA ARG A 206 8.22 -17.87 -8.58
C ARG A 206 7.66 -16.44 -8.66
N GLY A 207 7.18 -16.02 -9.83
CA GLY A 207 6.86 -14.61 -10.08
C GLY A 207 8.13 -13.76 -10.22
N ALA A 208 7.95 -12.48 -10.56
CA ALA A 208 9.08 -11.58 -10.75
C ALA A 208 9.75 -11.22 -9.41
N ARG A 209 11.06 -11.41 -9.34
CA ARG A 209 11.93 -10.89 -8.27
C ARG A 209 12.60 -9.61 -8.75
N TYR A 210 12.99 -8.76 -7.82
CA TYR A 210 13.60 -7.47 -8.12
C TYR A 210 14.87 -7.31 -7.34
N TRP A 211 15.90 -6.78 -7.98
CA TRP A 211 17.24 -6.67 -7.40
C TRP A 211 17.77 -5.27 -7.61
N LEU A 212 18.03 -4.56 -6.51
CA LEU A 212 18.73 -3.30 -6.53
C LEU A 212 20.23 -3.59 -6.47
N ARG A 213 20.97 -3.00 -7.39
CA ARG A 213 22.43 -3.04 -7.43
C ARG A 213 22.99 -1.71 -6.97
N ARG A 214 24.05 -1.76 -6.17
CA ARG A 214 24.89 -0.62 -5.81
C ARG A 214 26.33 -0.91 -6.24
N LYS A 215 27.01 0.06 -6.85
CA LYS A 215 28.40 -0.09 -7.29
C LYS A 215 29.19 1.22 -7.09
N PRO A 216 30.29 1.24 -6.32
CA PRO A 216 31.15 2.42 -6.22
C PRO A 216 31.68 2.87 -7.60
N VAL A 217 32.04 4.14 -7.74
CA VAL A 217 32.60 4.73 -8.99
C VAL A 217 34.12 4.48 -9.13
N GLU A 218 34.71 3.64 -8.29
CA GLU A 218 36.15 3.36 -8.24
C GLU A 218 36.64 2.44 -9.40
N GLU A 219 37.95 2.22 -9.50
CA GLU A 219 38.53 1.31 -10.49
C GLU A 219 38.38 -0.15 -9.99
N ASN A 220 37.67 -0.98 -10.75
CA ASN A 220 37.27 -2.37 -10.42
C ASN A 220 36.42 -2.56 -9.14
N PRO A 221 35.30 -1.84 -8.96
CA PRO A 221 34.45 -2.04 -7.80
C PRO A 221 33.61 -3.31 -7.96
N THR A 222 33.41 -4.00 -6.84
CA THR A 222 32.49 -5.15 -6.79
C THR A 222 31.06 -4.62 -6.75
N SER A 223 30.17 -5.20 -7.55
CA SER A 223 28.75 -4.89 -7.46
C SER A 223 28.14 -5.55 -6.23
N GLU A 224 27.33 -4.78 -5.52
CA GLU A 224 26.56 -5.21 -4.37
C GLU A 224 25.09 -5.34 -4.78
N PHE A 225 24.35 -6.27 -4.19
CA PHE A 225 22.93 -6.49 -4.50
C PHE A 225 22.08 -6.58 -3.25
N ALA A 226 20.84 -6.12 -3.36
CA ALA A 226 19.79 -6.27 -2.36
C ALA A 226 18.49 -6.67 -3.06
N GLU A 227 17.79 -7.68 -2.54
CA GLU A 227 16.47 -8.04 -3.05
C GLU A 227 15.46 -6.93 -2.68
N VAL A 228 14.65 -6.49 -3.62
CA VAL A 228 13.63 -5.46 -3.45
C VAL A 228 12.26 -6.12 -3.35
N PRO A 229 11.64 -6.15 -2.15
CA PRO A 229 10.28 -6.64 -2.00
C PRO A 229 9.31 -5.85 -2.88
N ARG A 230 8.34 -6.55 -3.50
CA ARG A 230 7.34 -5.94 -4.39
C ARG A 230 6.58 -4.78 -3.75
N ARG A 231 6.36 -4.83 -2.43
CA ARG A 231 5.67 -3.77 -1.68
C ARG A 231 6.41 -2.42 -1.74
N ILE A 232 7.74 -2.44 -1.83
CA ILE A 232 8.55 -1.22 -1.88
C ILE A 232 9.07 -0.86 -3.27
N LEU A 233 8.93 -1.75 -4.25
CA LEU A 233 9.45 -1.59 -5.61
C LEU A 233 9.19 -0.21 -6.21
N LYS A 234 7.96 0.29 -6.09
CA LYS A 234 7.58 1.59 -6.67
C LYS A 234 8.30 2.76 -6.01
N TYR A 235 8.63 2.69 -4.72
CA TYR A 235 9.43 3.74 -4.08
C TYR A 235 10.84 3.73 -4.63
N VAL A 236 11.46 2.55 -4.78
CA VAL A 236 12.78 2.41 -5.39
C VAL A 236 12.79 2.97 -6.81
N CYS A 237 11.81 2.62 -7.65
CA CYS A 237 11.68 3.18 -8.99
C CYS A 237 11.59 4.72 -8.99
N LEU A 238 10.77 5.31 -8.11
CA LEU A 238 10.63 6.76 -8.03
C LEU A 238 11.91 7.45 -7.55
N ILE A 239 12.64 6.85 -6.60
CA ILE A 239 13.94 7.37 -6.15
C ILE A 239 14.95 7.34 -7.31
N LEU A 240 14.99 6.24 -8.08
CA LEU A 240 15.92 6.13 -9.22
C LEU A 240 15.56 7.11 -10.36
N ASP A 241 14.27 7.32 -10.63
CA ASP A 241 13.82 8.34 -11.59
C ASP A 241 14.24 9.75 -11.14
N ASP A 242 14.05 10.09 -9.87
CA ASP A 242 14.43 11.40 -9.31
C ASP A 242 15.94 11.63 -9.33
N LEU A 243 16.74 10.63 -8.93
CA LEU A 243 18.20 10.68 -8.94
C LEU A 243 18.79 10.83 -10.36
N ASP A 244 18.08 10.38 -11.39
CA ASP A 244 18.47 10.55 -12.80
C ASP A 244 18.05 11.91 -13.39
N GLY A 245 17.32 12.73 -12.62
CA GLY A 245 16.73 13.98 -13.09
C GLY A 245 15.42 13.82 -13.86
N ASN A 246 14.85 12.62 -13.88
CA ASN A 246 13.54 12.30 -14.47
C ASN A 246 12.44 12.28 -13.39
N THR A 247 12.48 13.24 -12.45
CA THR A 247 11.52 13.34 -11.35
C THR A 247 10.08 13.34 -11.85
N ARG A 248 9.29 12.34 -11.42
CA ARG A 248 7.88 12.17 -11.76
C ARG A 248 7.02 13.28 -11.18
N GLU A 249 5.87 13.53 -11.80
CA GLU A 249 5.02 14.68 -11.50
C GLU A 249 3.64 14.28 -10.96
N VAL A 250 3.18 15.04 -9.97
CA VAL A 250 1.81 15.04 -9.45
C VAL A 250 1.21 16.43 -9.63
N ILE A 251 0.06 16.54 -10.27
CA ILE A 251 -0.61 17.81 -10.53
C ILE A 251 -1.96 17.86 -9.84
N PHE A 252 -2.21 18.93 -9.08
CA PHE A 252 -3.52 19.27 -8.51
C PHE A 252 -4.15 20.38 -9.34
N GLU A 253 -5.37 20.18 -9.84
CA GLU A 253 -6.10 21.13 -10.68
C GLU A 253 -7.56 21.25 -10.24
N GLN A 254 -8.09 22.48 -10.18
CA GLN A 254 -9.50 22.68 -9.88
C GLN A 254 -10.33 22.47 -11.16
N ALA A 255 -11.37 21.64 -11.07
CA ALA A 255 -12.36 21.43 -12.12
C ALA A 255 -13.79 21.63 -11.58
N ASP A 256 -14.76 21.73 -12.49
CA ASP A 256 -16.18 21.92 -12.14
C ASP A 256 -16.74 20.75 -11.32
N GLU A 257 -16.25 19.54 -11.59
CA GLU A 257 -16.64 18.28 -10.97
C GLU A 257 -15.91 17.97 -9.65
N GLY A 258 -14.88 18.74 -9.30
CA GLY A 258 -14.09 18.55 -8.09
C GLY A 258 -12.62 18.91 -8.26
N LEU A 259 -11.79 18.42 -7.35
CA LEU A 259 -10.35 18.56 -7.42
C LEU A 259 -9.76 17.39 -8.21
N VAL A 260 -9.11 17.68 -9.33
CA VAL A 260 -8.42 16.69 -10.16
C VAL A 260 -7.00 16.48 -9.65
N VAL A 261 -6.61 15.23 -9.47
CA VAL A 261 -5.23 14.82 -9.15
C VAL A 261 -4.71 13.96 -10.29
N LYS A 262 -3.60 14.37 -10.91
CA LYS A 262 -2.92 13.64 -12.00
C LYS A 262 -1.56 13.15 -11.53
N ALA A 263 -1.17 11.95 -11.96
CA ALA A 263 0.17 11.40 -11.77
C ALA A 263 0.67 10.80 -13.08
N ASP A 264 1.89 11.16 -13.51
CA ASP A 264 2.53 10.62 -14.72
C ASP A 264 3.25 9.28 -14.47
N PHE A 265 2.97 8.66 -13.33
CA PHE A 265 3.50 7.39 -12.86
C PHE A 265 2.37 6.59 -12.22
N GLN A 266 2.65 5.33 -11.88
CA GLN A 266 1.75 4.51 -11.10
C GLN A 266 2.08 4.64 -9.60
N PRO A 267 1.27 5.34 -8.79
CA PRO A 267 1.59 5.54 -7.38
C PRO A 267 1.80 4.25 -6.58
N PRO A 268 2.57 4.31 -5.49
CA PRO A 268 2.63 3.24 -4.50
C PRO A 268 1.24 2.89 -3.95
N ARG A 269 1.10 1.65 -3.47
CA ARG A 269 -0.18 1.12 -2.96
C ARG A 269 -0.83 2.02 -1.89
N PRO A 270 -0.07 2.62 -0.95
CA PRO A 270 -0.61 3.56 0.05
C PRO A 270 -1.41 4.72 -0.55
N VAL A 271 -0.94 5.30 -1.67
CA VAL A 271 -1.63 6.41 -2.33
C VAL A 271 -2.93 5.95 -2.99
N PHE A 272 -2.92 4.83 -3.72
CA PHE A 272 -4.14 4.26 -4.30
C PHE A 272 -5.18 3.96 -3.24
N ARG A 273 -4.74 3.41 -2.10
CA ARG A 273 -5.60 3.11 -0.96
C ARG A 273 -6.21 4.37 -0.39
N TRP A 274 -5.43 5.43 -0.21
CA TRP A 274 -5.94 6.72 0.22
C TRP A 274 -7.01 7.25 -0.74
N MET A 275 -6.72 7.26 -2.05
CA MET A 275 -7.67 7.72 -3.08
C MET A 275 -8.98 6.94 -3.03
N ALA A 276 -8.92 5.61 -2.90
CA ALA A 276 -10.12 4.77 -2.77
C ALA A 276 -10.91 5.06 -1.48
N ALA A 277 -10.20 5.26 -0.36
CA ALA A 277 -10.81 5.53 0.95
C ALA A 277 -11.55 6.87 0.97
N ILE A 278 -11.04 7.89 0.29
CA ILE A 278 -11.72 9.19 0.19
C ILE A 278 -12.80 9.23 -0.91
N GLY A 279 -13.03 8.12 -1.61
CA GLY A 279 -13.99 8.02 -2.70
C GLY A 279 -13.56 8.72 -3.98
N GLY A 280 -12.25 8.81 -4.23
CA GLY A 280 -11.71 9.37 -5.46
C GLY A 280 -12.18 8.57 -6.67
N LEU A 281 -12.79 9.25 -7.63
CA LEU A 281 -13.25 8.65 -8.87
C LEU A 281 -12.08 8.52 -9.83
N TYR A 282 -11.72 7.29 -10.18
CA TYR A 282 -10.68 7.04 -11.17
C TYR A 282 -11.20 7.34 -12.57
N ASP A 283 -10.56 8.30 -13.24
CA ASP A 283 -10.92 8.76 -14.58
C ASP A 283 -9.66 8.79 -15.48
N PRO A 284 -9.30 7.66 -16.10
CA PRO A 284 -8.04 7.53 -16.81
C PRO A 284 -7.96 8.49 -18.00
N ALA A 285 -6.87 9.26 -18.08
CA ALA A 285 -6.57 10.14 -19.20
C ALA A 285 -5.33 9.64 -19.95
N SER A 286 -5.18 10.02 -21.23
CA SER A 286 -3.96 9.68 -21.97
C SER A 286 -2.74 10.32 -21.28
N GLY A 287 -1.71 9.52 -20.98
CA GLY A 287 -0.45 9.98 -20.39
C GLY A 287 -0.43 10.16 -18.86
N TYR A 288 -1.59 10.14 -18.18
CA TYR A 288 -1.66 10.32 -16.73
C TYR A 288 -2.67 9.37 -16.10
N LEU A 289 -2.34 8.87 -14.91
CA LEU A 289 -3.37 8.38 -13.99
C LEU A 289 -4.07 9.58 -13.36
N ARG A 290 -5.40 9.57 -13.36
CA ARG A 290 -6.20 10.71 -12.92
C ARG A 290 -7.30 10.27 -11.97
N TRP A 291 -7.49 11.06 -10.92
CA TRP A 291 -8.58 10.93 -9.95
C TRP A 291 -9.30 12.25 -9.78
N ILE A 292 -10.60 12.18 -9.50
CA ILE A 292 -11.42 13.32 -9.08
C ILE A 292 -11.76 13.11 -7.61
N ILE A 293 -11.36 14.04 -6.75
CA ILE A 293 -11.56 14.00 -5.30
C ILE A 293 -12.31 15.25 -4.82
N THR A 294 -12.93 15.17 -3.64
CA THR A 294 -13.46 16.37 -2.97
C THR A 294 -12.32 17.32 -2.58
N PRO A 295 -12.44 18.65 -2.81
CA PRO A 295 -11.39 19.62 -2.47
C PRO A 295 -10.92 19.57 -1.01
N ASP A 296 -11.80 19.23 -0.08
CA ASP A 296 -11.48 19.08 1.35
C ASP A 296 -10.38 18.04 1.62
N ASN A 297 -10.21 17.05 0.74
CA ASN A 297 -9.21 16.00 0.86
C ASN A 297 -7.83 16.40 0.28
N LYS A 298 -7.69 17.63 -0.25
CA LYS A 298 -6.47 18.11 -0.90
C LYS A 298 -5.25 18.00 0.01
N ALA A 299 -5.34 18.59 1.21
CA ALA A 299 -4.20 18.69 2.12
C ALA A 299 -3.67 17.30 2.51
N ALA A 300 -4.58 16.40 2.88
CA ALA A 300 -4.29 15.00 3.20
C ALA A 300 -3.68 14.23 2.03
N THR A 301 -4.21 14.43 0.81
CA THR A 301 -3.68 13.78 -0.39
C THR A 301 -2.29 14.30 -0.75
N LYS A 302 -2.08 15.62 -0.67
CA LYS A 302 -0.79 16.27 -0.91
C LYS A 302 0.26 15.83 0.12
N GLN A 303 -0.12 15.67 1.38
CA GLN A 303 0.74 15.15 2.44
C GLN A 303 1.32 13.78 2.09
N LEU A 304 0.52 12.86 1.54
CA LEU A 304 1.02 11.56 1.10
C LEU A 304 1.97 11.64 -0.10
N PHE A 305 1.68 12.49 -1.07
CA PHE A 305 2.60 12.67 -2.21
C PHE A 305 3.90 13.35 -1.83
N ASN A 306 3.90 14.24 -0.83
CA ASN A 306 5.12 14.85 -0.28
C ASN A 306 6.09 13.83 0.33
N LYS A 307 5.63 12.61 0.61
CA LYS A 307 6.49 11.51 1.09
C LYS A 307 7.29 10.85 -0.04
N LEU A 308 6.87 11.04 -1.29
CA LEU A 308 7.46 10.41 -2.46
C LEU A 308 8.46 11.39 -3.12
N PRO A 309 9.48 10.88 -3.82
CA PRO A 309 10.42 11.72 -4.57
C PRO A 309 9.77 12.13 -5.90
N VAL A 310 8.80 13.04 -5.81
CA VAL A 310 8.00 13.53 -6.92
C VAL A 310 7.91 15.04 -6.87
N ARG A 311 7.76 15.67 -8.04
CA ARG A 311 7.44 17.09 -8.13
C ARG A 311 5.94 17.26 -8.00
N ILE A 312 5.51 18.11 -7.07
CA ILE A 312 4.10 18.48 -6.92
C ILE A 312 3.84 19.86 -7.51
N THR A 313 2.96 19.92 -8.50
CA THR A 313 2.45 21.15 -9.09
C THR A 313 1.02 21.39 -8.60
N ASP A 314 0.76 22.57 -8.05
CA ASP A 314 -0.52 22.92 -7.42
C ASP A 314 -1.15 24.12 -8.13
N ASN A 315 -2.15 23.87 -8.98
CA ASN A 315 -2.81 24.83 -9.86
C ASN A 315 -4.22 25.20 -9.40
N THR A 316 -4.57 24.95 -8.14
CA THR A 316 -5.92 25.19 -7.59
C THR A 316 -5.96 26.47 -6.76
#